data_AF-A0A7S2V292-F1
#
_entry.id   AF-A0A7S2V292-F1
#
_cell.length_a   1.000
_cell.length_b   1.000
_cell.length_c   1.000
_cell.angle_alpha   90.00
_cell.angle_beta   90.00
_cell.angle_gamma   90.00
#
_symmetry.space_group_name_H-M   'P 1'
#
loop_
_entity.id
_entity.type
_entity.pdbx_description
1 polymer ?
#
loop_
_entity_poly.entity_id
_entity_poly.type
_entity_poly.pdbx_seq_one_letter_code
_entity_poly.pdbx_strand_id
1 'polypeptide(L)'
;PYAMAIDMWSMGCLLAEMWTGDPLFCGDSEREQMALFTELRGPCPLSLAGSSRKYSHYFYQDGQPYFPSAWRRAGRAPGPLLLSDVIDCGCSAFTGFIEACLSWDPEERLTPSAALRHTWLEQGYEIYLNK
;
A
#
# COMPACT_ATOMS: atom_id res chain seq x y z
N PRO A 1 9.29 6.40 14.42
CA PRO A 1 8.82 5.60 15.59
C PRO A 1 7.67 4.70 15.13
N TYR A 2 7.64 3.42 15.55
CA TYR A 2 6.49 2.57 15.28
C TYR A 2 5.32 3.02 16.16
N ALA A 3 4.16 3.20 15.55
CA ALA A 3 2.93 3.62 16.22
C ALA A 3 1.75 2.82 15.63
N MET A 4 0.54 3.03 16.17
CA MET A 4 -0.69 2.34 15.76
C MET A 4 -1.01 2.48 14.25
N ALA A 5 -0.45 3.48 13.58
CA ALA A 5 -0.59 3.66 12.14
C ALA A 5 -0.11 2.46 11.31
N ILE A 6 0.78 1.60 11.84
CA ILE A 6 1.20 0.39 11.12
C ILE A 6 0.04 -0.62 10.96
N ASP A 7 -0.90 -0.66 11.92
CA ASP A 7 -2.04 -1.58 11.87
C ASP A 7 -2.98 -1.22 10.71
N MET A 8 -3.06 0.07 10.37
CA MET A 8 -3.83 0.55 9.23
C MET A 8 -3.19 0.15 7.89
N TRP A 9 -1.86 0.06 7.82
CA TRP A 9 -1.19 -0.50 6.64
C TRP A 9 -1.56 -1.98 6.48
N SER A 10 -1.46 -2.76 7.57
CA SER A 10 -1.85 -4.17 7.58
C SER A 10 -3.32 -4.37 7.20
N MET A 11 -4.22 -3.49 7.65
CA MET A 11 -5.64 -3.49 7.27
C MET A 11 -5.81 -3.32 5.76
N GLY A 12 -5.11 -2.36 5.15
CA GLY A 12 -5.15 -2.15 3.69
C GLY A 12 -4.73 -3.39 2.91
N CYS A 13 -3.64 -4.04 3.33
CA CYS A 13 -3.18 -5.30 2.73
C CYS A 13 -4.21 -6.42 2.87
N LEU A 14 -4.75 -6.60 4.08
CA LEU A 14 -5.71 -7.66 4.37
C LEU A 14 -7.01 -7.49 3.57
N LEU A 15 -7.54 -6.26 3.48
CA LEU A 15 -8.74 -5.97 2.69
C LEU A 15 -8.53 -6.27 1.21
N ALA A 16 -7.38 -5.90 0.66
CA ALA A 16 -7.03 -6.21 -0.72
C ALA A 16 -6.96 -7.74 -0.94
N GLU A 17 -6.27 -8.46 -0.06
CA GLU A 17 -6.17 -9.93 -0.12
C GLU A 17 -7.52 -10.63 0.00
N MET A 18 -8.42 -10.15 0.87
CA MET A 18 -9.78 -10.70 0.96
C MET A 18 -10.58 -10.51 -0.32
N TRP A 19 -10.30 -9.46 -1.10
CA TRP A 19 -10.98 -9.21 -2.37
C TRP A 19 -10.39 -10.04 -3.51
N THR A 20 -9.07 -10.06 -3.64
CA THR A 20 -8.35 -10.71 -4.76
C THR A 20 -8.17 -12.21 -4.55
N GLY A 21 -8.15 -12.66 -3.29
CA GLY A 21 -7.79 -14.04 -2.90
C GLY A 21 -6.29 -14.31 -2.81
N ASP A 22 -5.45 -13.33 -3.19
CA ASP A 22 -3.99 -13.41 -3.18
C ASP A 22 -3.39 -12.25 -2.38
N PRO A 23 -2.25 -12.45 -1.67
CA PRO A 23 -1.64 -11.38 -0.90
C PRO A 23 -1.25 -10.19 -1.78
N LEU A 24 -1.58 -8.97 -1.33
CA LEU A 24 -1.26 -7.75 -2.08
C LEU A 24 0.25 -7.57 -2.31
N PHE A 25 1.06 -8.06 -1.37
CA PHE A 25 2.51 -7.97 -1.43
C PHE A 25 3.17 -9.31 -1.07
N CYS A 26 3.66 -10.02 -2.08
CA CYS A 26 4.37 -11.31 -1.95
C CYS A 26 5.89 -11.17 -2.08
N GLY A 27 6.55 -10.51 -1.13
CA GLY A 27 8.01 -10.39 -1.11
C GLY A 27 8.68 -11.48 -0.26
N ASP A 28 9.70 -12.16 -0.81
CA ASP A 28 10.43 -13.22 -0.09
C ASP A 28 11.56 -12.68 0.80
N SER A 29 11.81 -11.36 0.73
CA SER A 29 12.75 -10.65 1.60
C SER A 29 12.28 -9.23 1.90
N GLU A 30 12.81 -8.61 2.96
CA GLU A 30 12.48 -7.21 3.30
C GLU A 30 12.76 -6.24 2.12
N ARG A 31 13.79 -6.52 1.30
CA ARG A 31 14.12 -5.72 0.12
C ARG A 31 13.08 -5.87 -0.99
N GLU A 32 12.64 -7.09 -1.23
CA GLU A 32 11.58 -7.36 -2.20
C GLU A 32 10.25 -6.75 -1.75
N GLN A 33 9.94 -6.87 -0.46
CA GLN A 33 8.75 -6.26 0.11
C GLN A 33 8.77 -4.73 -0.07
N MET A 34 9.91 -4.08 0.18
CA MET A 34 10.06 -2.65 -0.06
C MET A 34 9.95 -2.27 -1.54
N ALA A 35 10.47 -3.11 -2.44
CA ALA A 35 10.33 -2.91 -3.87
C ALA A 35 8.87 -3.01 -4.32
N LEU A 36 8.09 -3.95 -3.77
CA LEU A 36 6.65 -4.08 -4.03
C LEU A 36 5.87 -2.87 -3.52
N PHE A 37 6.19 -2.39 -2.32
CA PHE A 37 5.56 -1.18 -1.79
C PHE A 37 5.82 0.03 -2.69
N THR A 38 7.05 0.15 -3.19
CA THR A 38 7.45 1.23 -4.10
C THR A 38 6.83 1.09 -5.48
N GLU A 39 6.66 -0.14 -5.96
CA GLU A 39 5.96 -0.43 -7.22
C GLU A 39 4.49 -0.04 -7.15
N LEU A 40 3.82 -0.18 -6.00
CA LEU A 40 2.40 0.19 -5.86
C LEU A 40 2.18 1.65 -5.46
N ARG A 41 2.99 2.19 -4.55
CA ARG A 41 2.78 3.53 -3.94
C ARG A 41 3.76 4.59 -4.45
N GLY A 42 4.65 4.23 -5.36
CA GLY A 42 5.76 5.09 -5.76
C GLY A 42 6.85 5.20 -4.68
N PRO A 43 7.94 5.93 -4.95
CA PRO A 43 9.07 6.04 -4.04
C PRO A 43 8.68 6.69 -2.72
N CYS A 44 9.17 6.14 -1.61
CA CYS A 44 8.99 6.75 -0.29
C CYS A 44 9.64 8.15 -0.26
N PRO A 45 8.93 9.20 0.18
CA PRO A 45 9.48 10.55 0.27
C PRO A 45 10.79 10.61 1.06
N LEU A 46 11.78 11.34 0.54
CA LEU A 46 13.10 11.48 1.19
C LEU A 46 13.01 12.09 2.60
N SER A 47 12.02 12.95 2.87
CA SER A 47 11.76 13.51 4.19
C SER A 47 11.48 12.42 5.24
N LEU A 48 10.74 11.38 4.84
CA LEU A 48 10.42 10.23 5.69
C LEU A 48 11.59 9.25 5.70
N ALA A 49 12.08 8.90 4.51
CA ALA A 49 13.06 7.84 4.32
C ALA A 49 14.46 8.22 4.84
N GLY A 50 14.85 9.50 4.74
CA GLY A 50 16.13 10.03 5.24
C GLY A 50 16.26 9.99 6.76
N SER A 51 15.15 9.88 7.50
CA SER A 51 15.17 9.66 8.95
C SER A 51 15.51 8.21 9.33
N SER A 52 15.46 7.28 8.37
CA SER A 52 15.69 5.85 8.59
C SER A 52 17.17 5.48 8.53
N ARG A 53 17.64 4.79 9.58
CA ARG A 53 19.00 4.22 9.64
C ARG A 53 19.25 3.12 8.59
N LYS A 54 18.19 2.58 7.98
CA LYS A 54 18.25 1.50 6.99
C LYS A 54 18.02 2.00 5.56
N TYR A 55 17.95 3.31 5.31
CA TYR A 55 17.64 3.84 3.97
C TYR A 55 18.51 3.24 2.86
N SER A 56 19.84 3.28 3.03
CA SER A 56 20.82 2.74 2.09
C SER A 56 20.78 1.21 1.93
N HIS A 57 20.05 0.49 2.79
CA HIS A 57 19.86 -0.94 2.67
C HIS A 57 18.76 -1.30 1.66
N TYR A 58 17.77 -0.42 1.46
CA TYR A 58 16.60 -0.67 0.61
C TYR A 58 16.56 0.22 -0.64
N PHE A 59 17.15 1.42 -0.59
CA PHE A 59 17.11 2.42 -1.66
C PHE A 59 18.52 2.83 -2.09
N TYR A 60 18.68 3.12 -3.38
CA TYR A 60 19.86 3.79 -3.92
C TYR A 60 19.87 5.29 -3.56
N GLN A 61 20.99 5.96 -3.79
CA GLN A 61 21.14 7.40 -3.50
C GLN A 61 20.20 8.29 -4.33
N ASP A 62 19.70 7.80 -5.46
CA ASP A 62 18.69 8.45 -6.30
C ASP A 62 17.24 8.16 -5.86
N GLY A 63 17.05 7.43 -4.75
CA GLY A 63 15.75 7.05 -4.21
C GLY A 63 15.07 5.88 -4.91
N GLN A 64 15.72 5.26 -5.90
CA GLN A 64 15.17 4.08 -6.56
C GLN A 64 15.28 2.87 -5.63
N PRO A 65 14.23 2.03 -5.54
CA PRO A 65 14.28 0.81 -4.76
C PRO A 65 15.16 -0.23 -5.45
N TYR A 66 15.66 -1.19 -4.70
CA TYR A 66 16.31 -2.36 -5.28
C TYR A 66 15.28 -3.27 -5.96
N PHE A 67 15.20 -3.24 -7.29
CA PHE A 67 14.41 -4.22 -8.05
C PHE A 67 15.25 -5.48 -8.37
N PRO A 68 14.83 -6.68 -7.91
CA PRO A 68 15.49 -7.92 -8.28
C PRO A 68 15.59 -8.06 -9.81
N SER A 69 16.71 -8.60 -10.29
CA SER A 69 16.91 -8.86 -11.72
C SER A 69 15.86 -9.82 -12.31
N ALA A 70 15.23 -10.64 -11.47
CA ALA A 70 14.13 -11.54 -11.84
C ALA A 70 12.87 -10.78 -12.31
N TRP A 71 12.52 -9.65 -11.68
CA TRP A 71 11.34 -8.88 -12.05
C TRP A 71 11.49 -8.20 -13.41
N ARG A 72 12.69 -7.67 -13.69
CA ARG A 72 13.06 -7.15 -15.02
C ARG A 72 12.99 -8.22 -16.10
N ARG A 73 13.37 -9.47 -15.78
CA ARG A 73 13.26 -10.63 -16.70
C ARG A 73 11.82 -11.11 -16.90
N ALA A 74 10.94 -10.89 -15.93
CA ALA A 74 9.52 -11.23 -16.02
C ALA A 74 8.70 -10.22 -16.85
N GLY A 75 9.32 -9.18 -17.41
CA GLY A 75 8.64 -8.19 -18.24
C GLY A 75 7.69 -7.28 -17.47
N ARG A 76 7.76 -7.25 -16.13
CA ARG A 76 7.06 -6.23 -15.34
C ARG A 76 7.58 -4.85 -15.75
N ALA A 77 6.71 -4.02 -16.30
CA ALA A 77 7.06 -2.67 -16.70
C ALA A 77 7.42 -1.87 -15.44
N PRO A 78 8.58 -1.17 -15.41
CA PRO A 78 8.89 -0.27 -14.30
C PRO A 78 7.93 0.92 -14.34
N GLY A 79 6.97 0.95 -13.43
CA GLY A 79 5.99 2.02 -13.27
C GLY A 79 5.08 1.75 -12.08
N PRO A 80 4.44 2.78 -11.51
CA PRO A 80 3.53 2.57 -10.40
C PRO A 80 2.33 1.73 -10.89
N LEU A 81 2.17 0.53 -10.33
CA LEU A 81 0.95 -0.23 -10.52
C LEU A 81 -0.20 0.58 -9.94
N LEU A 82 -1.25 0.82 -10.72
CA LEU A 82 -2.46 1.42 -10.18
C LEU A 82 -3.16 0.36 -9.32
N LEU A 83 -3.53 0.74 -8.10
CA LEU A 83 -4.23 -0.18 -7.20
C LEU A 83 -5.55 -0.66 -7.81
N SER A 84 -6.21 0.19 -8.60
CA SER A 84 -7.40 -0.18 -9.37
C SER A 84 -7.17 -1.37 -10.29
N ASP A 85 -6.00 -1.46 -10.91
CA ASP A 85 -5.67 -2.50 -11.88
C ASP A 85 -5.29 -3.82 -11.18
N VAL A 86 -4.76 -3.72 -9.96
CA VAL A 86 -4.42 -4.89 -9.13
C VAL A 86 -5.67 -5.50 -8.49
N ILE A 87 -6.57 -4.65 -7.98
CA ILE A 87 -7.76 -5.10 -7.25
C ILE A 87 -8.92 -5.41 -8.21
N ASP A 88 -9.06 -4.66 -9.31
CA ASP A 88 -10.11 -4.80 -10.33
C ASP A 88 -11.54 -4.93 -9.74
N CYS A 89 -11.84 -4.17 -8.68
CA CYS A 89 -13.14 -4.27 -7.99
C CYS A 89 -14.25 -3.43 -8.64
N GLY A 90 -13.93 -2.53 -9.58
CA GLY A 90 -14.87 -1.55 -10.14
C GLY A 90 -15.43 -0.52 -9.13
N CYS A 91 -14.93 -0.49 -7.88
CA CYS A 91 -15.41 0.38 -6.80
C CYS A 91 -14.31 1.36 -6.36
N SER A 92 -14.40 2.61 -6.83
CA SER A 92 -13.43 3.66 -6.49
C SER A 92 -13.39 4.00 -4.99
N ALA A 93 -14.52 3.83 -4.28
CA ALA A 93 -14.57 4.04 -2.84
C ALA A 93 -13.72 2.99 -2.09
N PHE A 94 -13.75 1.72 -2.52
CA PHE A 94 -12.95 0.66 -1.91
C PHE A 94 -11.46 0.84 -2.21
N THR A 95 -11.09 1.09 -3.47
CA THR A 95 -9.69 1.35 -3.81
C THR A 95 -9.17 2.59 -3.08
N GLY A 96 -9.95 3.67 -3.02
CA GLY A 96 -9.58 4.88 -2.27
C GLY A 96 -9.36 4.62 -0.77
N PHE A 97 -10.17 3.75 -0.16
CA PHE A 97 -9.97 3.34 1.24
C PHE A 97 -8.61 2.65 1.42
N ILE A 98 -8.29 1.68 0.56
CA ILE A 98 -7.02 0.95 0.63
C ILE A 98 -5.83 1.87 0.35
N GLU A 99 -5.93 2.78 -0.63
CA GLU A 99 -4.88 3.77 -0.89
C GLU A 99 -4.59 4.66 0.31
N ALA A 100 -5.62 5.07 1.05
CA ALA A 100 -5.49 5.87 2.26
C ALA A 100 -4.86 5.08 3.42
N CYS A 101 -5.13 3.76 3.51
CA CYS A 101 -4.44 2.85 4.43
C CYS A 101 -2.95 2.68 4.07
N LEU A 102 -2.60 2.70 2.79
CA LEU A 102 -1.25 2.47 2.26
C LEU A 102 -0.47 3.78 2.02
N SER A 103 -0.74 4.82 2.81
CA SER A 103 0.05 6.05 2.79
C SER A 103 1.44 5.84 3.41
N TRP A 104 2.48 6.33 2.74
CA TRP A 104 3.87 6.27 3.24
C TRP A 104 4.02 7.01 4.56
N ASP A 105 3.46 8.22 4.65
CA ASP A 105 3.48 9.03 5.85
C ASP A 105 2.50 8.47 6.89
N PRO A 106 2.97 8.03 8.07
CA PRO A 106 2.09 7.56 9.14
C PRO A 106 1.11 8.61 9.64
N GLU A 107 1.42 9.90 9.53
CA GLU A 107 0.56 11.01 10.00
C GLU A 107 -0.59 11.30 9.02
N GLU A 108 -0.34 11.11 7.72
CA GLU A 108 -1.35 11.23 6.66
C GLU A 108 -2.12 9.92 6.42
N ARG A 109 -1.69 8.83 7.05
CA ARG A 109 -2.34 7.52 6.90
C ARG A 109 -3.72 7.51 7.55
N LEU A 110 -4.67 6.85 6.89
CA LEU A 110 -6.03 6.71 7.39
C LEU A 110 -6.03 6.17 8.83
N THR A 111 -6.68 6.88 9.75
CA THR A 111 -6.83 6.43 11.15
C THR A 111 -8.10 5.60 11.32
N PRO A 112 -8.20 4.74 12.34
CA PRO A 112 -9.43 3.95 12.57
C PRO A 112 -10.69 4.81 12.69
N SER A 113 -10.61 5.93 13.43
CA SER A 113 -11.75 6.84 13.58
C SER A 113 -12.14 7.52 12.27
N ALA A 114 -11.18 7.85 11.40
CA ALA A 114 -11.46 8.40 10.07
C ALA A 114 -12.00 7.32 9.12
N ALA A 115 -11.47 6.09 9.21
CA ALA A 115 -11.91 4.95 8.43
C ALA A 115 -13.41 4.68 8.63
N LEU A 116 -13.91 4.74 9.86
CA LEU A 116 -15.34 4.57 10.16
C LEU A 116 -16.27 5.58 9.47
N ARG A 117 -15.73 6.72 9.05
CA ARG A 117 -16.46 7.77 8.30
C ARG A 117 -16.07 7.82 6.82
N HIS A 118 -15.33 6.81 6.35
CA HIS A 118 -14.94 6.75 4.96
C HIS A 118 -16.13 6.31 4.11
N THR A 119 -16.29 6.95 2.95
CA THR A 119 -17.42 6.71 2.02
C THR A 119 -17.70 5.25 1.76
N TRP A 120 -16.65 4.43 1.61
CA TRP A 120 -16.78 2.97 1.43
C TRP A 120 -17.52 2.26 2.59
N LEU A 121 -17.15 2.55 3.85
CA LEU A 121 -17.79 1.90 5.00
C LEU A 121 -19.19 2.49 5.26
N GLU A 122 -19.39 3.79 5.05
CA GLU A 122 -20.70 4.42 5.19
C GLU A 122 -21.71 3.84 4.18
N GLN A 123 -21.33 3.72 2.90
CA GLN A 123 -22.16 3.08 1.87
C GLN A 123 -22.48 1.62 2.21
N GLY A 124 -21.49 0.85 2.69
CA GLY A 124 -21.70 -0.53 3.12
C GLY A 124 -22.68 -0.65 4.28
N TYR A 125 -22.58 0.26 5.26
CA TYR A 125 -23.47 0.30 6.42
C TYR A 125 -24.91 0.66 6.04
N GLU A 126 -25.11 1.63 5.14
CA GLU A 126 -26.43 1.98 4.62
C GLU A 126 -27.07 0.80 3.89
N ILE A 127 -26.32 0.08 3.05
CA ILE A 127 -26.81 -1.12 2.37
C ILE A 127 -27.20 -2.21 3.38
N TYR A 128 -26.42 -2.39 4.44
CA TYR A 128 -26.71 -3.37 5.48
C TYR A 128 -28.00 -3.04 6.26
N LEU A 129 -28.22 -1.78 6.61
CA LEU A 129 -29.41 -1.35 7.35
C LEU A 129 -30.70 -1.36 6.51
N ASN A 130 -30.58 -1.22 5.19
CA ASN A 130 -31.72 -1.23 4.27
C ASN A 130 -32.05 -2.64 3.72
N LYS A 131 -31.45 -3.69 4.28
CA LYS A 131 -31.79 -5.10 4.06
C LYS A 131 -32.58 -5.66 5.23
#